data_AF-A0A1H2HB93-F1
#
_entry.id   AF-A0A1H2HB93-F1
#
_cell.length_a   1.000
_cell.length_b   1.000
_cell.length_c   1.000
_cell.angle_alpha   90.00
_cell.angle_beta   90.00
_cell.angle_gamma   90.00
#
_symmetry.space_group_name_H-M   'P 1'
#
loop_
_entity.id
_entity.type
_entity.pdbx_description
1 polymer ?
#
loop_
_entity_poly.entity_id
_entity_poly.type
_entity_poly.pdbx_seq_one_letter_code
_entity_poly.pdbx_strand_id
1 'polypeptide(L)'
;MSDNKRSPSRFREDLLLALLPSLLQILLAGFLVTGAVELFKQESSFRLEVMEKFYMPFMDDFQAAIKANNDYCTAIGEEAAGMRLLLTQMDRIQTDPDAPTTLTDRTMILSFGNQFHEAQEHVKRAKIAKSDAYAILYLKARELSIVTGNLKSFVSITKELEAAEKDVIAKATTASDSFLAKEGISSDPLELLKQYQSKMNNFDGRASQEDRDQTIAWSAKLGRNSAQLFEMQFNAEAAQMKVTVDGYQKLQEMFEQDLDGRFRKGLISRAWSHLF
;
A
#
# COMPACT_ATOMS: atom_id res chain seq x y z
N MET A 1 40.07 75.98 44.78
CA MET A 1 40.75 75.06 43.83
C MET A 1 41.49 74.02 44.66
N SER A 2 40.84 72.87 44.93
CA SER A 2 41.52 71.71 45.52
C SER A 2 41.70 70.65 44.43
N ASP A 3 42.96 70.42 44.06
CA ASP A 3 43.36 69.39 43.12
C ASP A 3 43.19 68.02 43.78
N ASN A 4 42.21 67.26 43.31
CA ASN A 4 41.95 65.89 43.74
C ASN A 4 42.84 64.94 42.94
N LYS A 5 44.08 64.73 43.40
CA LYS A 5 45.01 63.72 42.85
C LYS A 5 44.49 62.31 43.14
N ARG A 6 43.72 61.74 42.22
CA ARG A 6 43.39 60.29 42.24
C ARG A 6 44.68 59.49 42.11
N SER A 7 44.95 58.62 43.08
CA SER A 7 46.14 57.76 43.06
C SER A 7 46.05 56.74 41.91
N PRO A 8 47.18 56.41 41.24
CA PRO A 8 47.21 55.51 40.09
C PRO A 8 46.83 54.05 40.40
N SER A 9 46.79 53.64 41.67
CA SER A 9 46.36 52.29 42.07
C SER A 9 44.84 52.12 42.00
N ARG A 10 44.07 53.14 42.43
CA ARG A 10 42.60 53.11 42.38
C ARG A 10 42.07 53.13 40.95
N PHE A 11 42.73 53.84 40.05
CA PHE A 11 42.37 53.85 38.63
C PHE A 11 42.53 52.46 37.98
N ARG A 12 43.56 51.69 38.36
CA ARG A 12 43.76 50.31 37.87
C ARG A 12 42.73 49.34 38.43
N GLU A 13 42.37 49.48 39.71
CA GLU A 13 41.33 48.66 40.35
C GLU A 13 39.95 48.93 39.74
N ASP A 14 39.58 50.21 39.55
CA ASP A 14 38.31 50.61 38.94
C ASP A 14 38.23 50.16 37.46
N LEU A 15 39.34 50.24 36.71
CA LEU A 15 39.42 49.76 35.33
C LEU A 15 39.28 48.23 35.25
N LEU A 16 39.91 47.48 36.15
CA LEU A 16 39.78 46.02 36.23
C LEU A 16 38.37 45.58 36.61
N LEU A 17 37.76 46.25 37.60
CA LEU A 17 36.37 46.03 38.01
C LEU A 17 35.35 46.35 36.90
N ALA A 18 35.64 47.30 36.01
CA ALA A 18 34.81 47.62 34.84
C ALA A 18 35.05 46.67 33.64
N LEU A 19 36.28 46.18 33.47
CA LEU A 19 36.65 45.25 32.39
C LEU A 19 36.18 43.83 32.66
N LEU A 20 36.18 43.39 33.93
CA LEU A 20 35.80 42.02 34.31
C LEU A 20 34.39 41.62 33.85
N PRO A 21 33.33 42.41 34.10
CA PRO A 21 31.98 42.10 33.63
C PRO A 21 31.89 42.04 32.11
N SER A 22 32.60 42.94 31.43
CA SER A 22 32.64 43.01 29.97
C SER A 22 33.32 41.78 29.35
N LEU A 23 34.46 41.35 29.91
CA LEU A 23 35.16 40.13 29.53
C LEU A 23 34.31 38.87 29.82
N LEU A 24 33.62 38.85 30.96
CA LEU A 24 32.73 37.75 31.33
C LEU A 24 31.56 37.63 30.34
N GLN A 25 30.94 38.76 29.94
CA GLN A 25 29.86 38.78 28.95
C GLN A 25 30.33 38.31 27.57
N ILE A 26 31.53 38.73 27.14
CA ILE A 26 32.11 38.29 25.86
C ILE A 26 32.40 36.78 25.89
N LEU A 27 32.95 36.26 26.99
CA LEU A 27 33.18 34.83 27.16
C LEU A 27 31.87 34.03 27.18
N LEU A 28 30.84 34.52 27.89
CA LEU A 28 29.53 33.86 27.93
C LEU A 28 28.87 33.87 26.55
N ALA A 29 28.90 35.00 25.84
CA ALA A 29 28.38 35.12 24.49
C ALA A 29 29.13 34.19 23.52
N GLY A 30 30.46 34.14 23.61
CA GLY A 30 31.28 33.22 22.81
C GLY A 30 30.96 31.75 23.09
N PHE A 31 30.75 31.38 24.35
CA PHE A 31 30.37 30.01 24.75
C PHE A 31 28.97 29.65 24.25
N LEU A 32 28.01 30.57 24.34
CA LEU A 32 26.65 30.39 23.82
C LEU A 32 26.64 30.24 22.30
N VAL A 33 27.39 31.07 21.58
CA VAL A 33 27.50 31.00 20.12
C VAL A 33 28.18 29.69 19.69
N THR A 34 29.29 29.32 20.34
CA THR A 34 30.01 28.09 20.00
C THR A 34 29.16 26.85 20.30
N GLY A 35 28.49 26.82 21.45
CA GLY A 35 27.54 25.76 21.80
C GLY A 35 26.38 25.66 20.80
N ALA A 36 25.81 26.79 20.40
CA ALA A 36 24.75 26.82 19.39
C ALA A 36 25.23 26.33 18.02
N VAL A 37 26.45 26.71 17.60
CA VAL A 37 27.05 26.25 16.33
C VAL A 37 27.34 24.75 16.35
N GLU A 38 27.85 24.21 17.46
CA GLU A 38 28.18 22.78 17.56
C GLU A 38 26.90 21.91 17.59
N LEU A 39 25.88 22.37 18.32
CA LEU A 39 24.54 21.76 18.28
C LEU A 39 23.95 21.81 16.87
N PHE A 40 24.06 22.95 16.17
CA PHE A 40 23.57 23.07 14.80
C PHE A 40 24.28 22.11 13.84
N LYS A 41 25.59 21.92 13.98
CA LYS A 41 26.36 20.95 13.19
C LYS A 41 25.91 19.52 13.45
N GLN A 42 25.78 19.13 14.72
CA GLN A 42 25.31 17.79 15.10
C GLN A 42 23.89 17.52 14.59
N GLU A 43 23.02 18.54 14.64
CA GLU A 43 21.67 18.45 14.11
C GLU A 43 21.71 18.30 12.58
N SER A 44 22.50 19.11 11.87
CA SER A 44 22.65 19.01 10.41
C SER A 44 23.20 17.66 9.97
N SER A 45 24.17 17.08 10.68
CA SER A 45 24.72 15.76 10.34
C SER A 45 23.72 14.64 10.63
N PHE A 46 22.99 14.70 11.74
CA PHE A 46 21.92 13.75 12.05
C PHE A 46 20.79 13.81 11.02
N ARG A 47 20.39 15.02 10.59
CA ARG A 47 19.37 15.22 9.55
C ARG A 47 19.76 14.55 8.23
N LEU A 48 21.00 14.77 7.79
CA LEU A 48 21.53 14.18 6.56
C LEU A 48 21.57 12.65 6.67
N GLU A 49 22.01 12.13 7.81
CA GLU A 49 22.03 10.69 8.10
C GLU A 49 20.62 10.07 8.09
N VAL A 50 19.63 10.71 8.71
CA VAL A 50 18.23 10.23 8.69
C VAL A 50 17.67 10.21 7.27
N MET A 51 17.94 11.26 6.49
CA MET A 51 17.47 11.34 5.11
C MET A 51 18.09 10.26 4.23
N GLU A 52 19.42 10.12 4.25
CA GLU A 52 20.13 9.18 3.38
C GLU A 52 19.96 7.72 3.80
N LYS A 53 19.98 7.41 5.10
CA LYS A 53 19.97 6.02 5.57
C LYS A 53 18.58 5.44 5.78
N PHE A 54 17.55 6.28 5.94
CA PHE A 54 16.21 5.81 6.30
C PHE A 54 15.12 6.36 5.38
N TYR A 55 15.04 7.68 5.21
CA TYR A 55 13.95 8.28 4.45
C TYR A 55 14.01 7.98 2.95
N MET A 56 15.16 8.18 2.31
CA MET A 56 15.34 7.90 0.88
C MET A 56 15.12 6.41 0.54
N PRO A 57 15.69 5.44 1.29
CA PRO A 57 15.37 4.03 1.10
C PRO A 57 13.88 3.70 1.28
N PHE A 58 13.22 4.31 2.27
CA PHE A 58 11.77 4.17 2.44
C PHE A 58 11.00 4.68 1.21
N MET A 59 11.40 5.81 0.63
CA MET A 59 10.75 6.35 -0.58
C MET A 59 10.99 5.48 -1.81
N ASP A 60 12.19 4.93 -1.98
CA ASP A 60 12.50 4.01 -3.07
C ASP A 60 11.63 2.73 -2.96
N ASP A 61 11.56 2.15 -1.77
CA ASP A 61 10.73 0.96 -1.50
C ASP A 61 9.23 1.28 -1.60
N PHE A 62 8.81 2.50 -1.24
CA PHE A 62 7.42 2.96 -1.41
C PHE A 62 7.05 3.00 -2.90
N GLN A 63 7.89 3.60 -3.74
CA GLN A 63 7.66 3.63 -5.19
C GLN A 63 7.67 2.23 -5.79
N ALA A 64 8.58 1.35 -5.34
CA ALA A 64 8.62 -0.03 -5.77
C ALA A 64 7.34 -0.80 -5.40
N ALA A 65 6.80 -0.58 -4.19
CA ALA A 65 5.55 -1.19 -3.76
C ALA A 65 4.34 -0.67 -4.56
N ILE A 66 4.28 0.63 -4.85
CA ILE A 66 3.24 1.20 -5.73
C ILE A 66 3.32 0.58 -7.13
N LYS A 67 4.52 0.44 -7.68
CA LYS A 67 4.72 -0.23 -8.97
C LYS A 67 4.24 -1.68 -8.93
N ALA A 68 4.66 -2.45 -7.93
CA ALA A 68 4.24 -3.85 -7.77
C ALA A 68 2.71 -3.98 -7.61
N ASN A 69 2.08 -3.02 -6.92
CA ASN A 69 0.63 -2.96 -6.80
C ASN A 69 -0.06 -2.70 -8.16
N ASN A 70 0.48 -1.79 -8.97
CA ASN A 70 -0.05 -1.51 -10.32
C ASN A 70 0.17 -2.69 -11.29
N ASP A 71 1.32 -3.35 -11.20
CA ASP A 71 1.62 -4.55 -11.97
C ASP A 71 0.63 -5.67 -11.61
N TYR A 72 0.32 -5.85 -10.32
CA TYR A 72 -0.72 -6.78 -9.87
C TYR A 72 -2.12 -6.39 -10.35
N CYS A 73 -2.51 -5.12 -10.26
CA CYS A 73 -3.80 -4.64 -10.78
C CYS A 73 -3.97 -4.94 -12.27
N THR A 74 -2.91 -4.72 -13.05
CA THR A 74 -2.88 -5.03 -14.49
C THR A 74 -3.05 -6.53 -14.74
N ALA A 75 -2.31 -7.37 -13.99
CA ALA A 75 -2.40 -8.82 -14.13
C ALA A 75 -3.81 -9.36 -13.84
N ILE A 76 -4.50 -8.87 -12.80
CA ILE A 76 -5.88 -9.31 -12.53
C ILE A 76 -6.83 -8.85 -13.65
N GLY A 77 -6.60 -7.65 -14.22
CA GLY A 77 -7.34 -7.18 -15.38
C GLY A 77 -7.17 -8.09 -16.60
N GLU A 78 -5.96 -8.57 -16.86
CA GLU A 78 -5.66 -9.56 -17.92
C GLU A 78 -6.38 -10.90 -17.68
N GLU A 79 -6.36 -11.41 -16.44
CA GLU A 79 -7.06 -12.64 -16.06
C GLU A 79 -8.57 -12.51 -16.29
N ALA A 80 -9.17 -11.41 -15.84
CA ALA A 80 -10.60 -11.14 -16.01
C ALA A 80 -10.97 -11.02 -17.50
N ALA A 81 -10.15 -10.35 -18.31
CA ALA A 81 -10.35 -10.24 -19.75
C ALA A 81 -10.25 -11.60 -20.45
N GLY A 82 -9.24 -12.40 -20.11
CA GLY A 82 -9.07 -13.76 -20.64
C GLY A 82 -10.25 -14.66 -20.31
N MET A 83 -10.73 -14.64 -19.06
CA MET A 83 -11.91 -15.39 -18.64
C MET A 83 -13.16 -14.94 -19.39
N ARG A 84 -13.37 -13.63 -19.54
CA ARG A 84 -14.51 -13.09 -20.28
C ARG A 84 -14.51 -13.52 -21.74
N LEU A 85 -13.35 -13.50 -22.42
CA LEU A 85 -13.21 -13.97 -23.80
C LEU A 85 -13.52 -15.46 -23.93
N LEU A 86 -13.00 -16.28 -23.00
CA LEU A 86 -13.28 -17.71 -22.96
C LEU A 86 -14.78 -17.98 -22.78
N LEU A 87 -15.41 -17.35 -21.78
CA LEU A 87 -16.85 -17.52 -21.51
C LEU A 87 -17.72 -17.04 -22.67
N THR A 88 -17.39 -15.88 -23.27
CA THR A 88 -18.12 -15.37 -24.44
C THR A 88 -18.06 -16.36 -25.59
N GLN A 89 -16.91 -17.00 -25.79
CA GLN A 89 -16.76 -17.93 -26.88
C GLN A 89 -17.45 -19.28 -26.61
N MET A 90 -17.48 -19.72 -25.35
CA MET A 90 -18.28 -20.87 -24.94
C MET A 90 -19.79 -20.61 -25.14
N ASP A 91 -20.28 -19.44 -24.74
CA ASP A 91 -21.69 -19.05 -24.89
C ASP A 91 -22.11 -19.01 -26.37
N ARG A 92 -21.25 -18.46 -27.24
CA ARG A 92 -21.49 -18.46 -28.69
C ARG A 92 -21.65 -19.85 -29.27
N ILE A 93 -20.83 -20.83 -28.87
CA ILE A 93 -20.97 -22.22 -29.32
C ILE A 93 -22.24 -22.87 -28.77
N GLN A 94 -22.68 -22.46 -27.57
CA GLN A 94 -23.90 -22.97 -26.94
C GLN A 94 -25.19 -22.36 -27.50
N THR A 95 -25.10 -21.23 -28.21
CA THR A 95 -26.27 -20.51 -28.75
C THR A 95 -26.89 -21.20 -29.97
N ASP A 96 -26.12 -22.00 -30.70
CA ASP A 96 -26.60 -22.84 -31.81
C ASP A 96 -26.03 -24.27 -31.66
N PRO A 97 -26.67 -25.12 -30.83
CA PRO A 97 -26.16 -26.45 -30.49
C PRO A 97 -26.15 -27.43 -31.68
N ASP A 98 -26.98 -27.15 -32.68
CA ASP A 98 -27.15 -27.99 -33.87
C ASP A 98 -26.14 -27.62 -34.97
N ALA A 99 -25.51 -26.43 -34.88
CA ALA A 99 -24.42 -26.06 -35.75
C ALA A 99 -23.15 -26.86 -35.40
N PRO A 100 -22.49 -27.49 -36.40
CA PRO A 100 -21.25 -28.21 -36.15
C PRO A 100 -20.18 -27.23 -35.66
N THR A 101 -19.62 -27.48 -34.47
CA THR A 101 -18.50 -26.70 -33.94
C THR A 101 -17.35 -26.72 -34.93
N THR A 102 -16.98 -25.55 -35.45
CA THR A 102 -15.96 -25.46 -36.49
C THR A 102 -14.56 -25.70 -35.89
N LEU A 103 -13.59 -26.05 -36.74
CA LEU A 103 -12.18 -26.11 -36.33
C LEU A 103 -11.72 -24.75 -35.76
N THR A 104 -12.22 -23.65 -36.32
CA THR A 104 -11.95 -22.29 -35.86
C THR A 104 -12.44 -22.07 -34.42
N ASP A 105 -13.67 -22.49 -34.10
CA ASP A 105 -14.23 -22.32 -32.76
C ASP A 105 -13.44 -23.11 -31.70
N ARG A 106 -13.06 -24.36 -32.04
CA ARG A 106 -12.21 -25.19 -31.16
C ARG A 106 -10.83 -24.56 -30.96
N THR A 107 -10.24 -24.01 -32.02
CA THR A 107 -8.94 -23.34 -31.95
C THR A 107 -9.02 -22.07 -31.11
N MET A 108 -10.12 -21.30 -31.20
CA MET A 108 -10.32 -20.11 -30.38
C MET A 108 -10.49 -20.44 -28.89
N ILE A 109 -11.26 -21.49 -28.55
CA ILE A 109 -11.37 -21.93 -27.14
C ILE A 109 -10.01 -22.33 -26.57
N LEU A 110 -9.23 -23.12 -27.31
CA LEU A 110 -7.89 -23.52 -26.87
C LEU A 110 -6.96 -22.32 -26.71
N SER A 111 -7.01 -21.37 -27.65
CA SER A 111 -6.23 -20.13 -27.58
C SER A 111 -6.61 -19.28 -26.37
N PHE A 112 -7.90 -19.04 -26.12
CA PHE A 112 -8.37 -18.27 -24.97
C PHE A 112 -8.09 -18.99 -23.65
N GLY A 113 -8.21 -20.33 -23.62
CA GLY A 113 -7.84 -21.14 -22.47
C GLY A 113 -6.36 -21.02 -22.11
N ASN A 114 -5.48 -21.06 -23.11
CA ASN A 114 -4.04 -20.85 -22.89
C ASN A 114 -3.74 -19.43 -22.40
N GLN A 115 -4.33 -18.41 -23.02
CA GLN A 115 -4.17 -17.02 -22.56
C GLN A 115 -4.67 -16.81 -21.13
N PHE A 116 -5.81 -17.39 -20.78
CA PHE A 116 -6.33 -17.36 -19.42
C PHE A 116 -5.38 -18.04 -18.43
N HIS A 117 -4.85 -19.21 -18.78
CA HIS A 117 -3.87 -19.92 -17.95
C HIS A 117 -2.59 -19.11 -17.73
N GLU A 118 -2.05 -18.49 -18.79
CA GLU A 118 -0.88 -17.62 -18.69
C GLU A 118 -1.16 -16.40 -17.80
N ALA A 119 -2.35 -15.79 -17.93
CA ALA A 119 -2.78 -14.69 -17.08
C ALA A 119 -2.90 -15.11 -15.60
N GLN A 120 -3.42 -16.30 -15.30
CA GLN A 120 -3.46 -16.83 -13.93
C GLN A 120 -2.07 -16.97 -13.31
N GLU A 121 -1.10 -17.47 -14.08
CA GLU A 121 0.29 -17.58 -13.61
C GLU A 121 0.93 -16.20 -13.44
N HIS A 122 0.59 -15.23 -14.30
CA HIS A 122 1.02 -13.85 -14.15
C HIS A 122 0.47 -13.22 -12.86
N VAL A 123 -0.82 -13.38 -12.58
CA VAL A 123 -1.48 -12.92 -11.34
C VAL A 123 -0.82 -13.51 -10.10
N LYS A 124 -0.55 -14.82 -10.08
CA LYS A 124 0.14 -15.46 -8.94
C LYS A 124 1.51 -14.84 -8.69
N ARG A 125 2.33 -14.66 -9.72
CA ARG A 125 3.65 -14.05 -9.60
C ARG A 125 3.56 -12.59 -9.13
N ALA A 126 2.65 -11.81 -9.70
CA ALA A 126 2.46 -10.41 -9.34
C ALA A 126 1.93 -10.26 -7.89
N LYS A 127 1.07 -11.17 -7.42
CA LYS A 127 0.59 -11.20 -6.03
C LYS A 127 1.72 -11.41 -5.03
N ILE A 128 2.63 -12.35 -5.33
CA ILE A 128 3.81 -12.62 -4.50
C ILE A 128 4.71 -11.39 -4.48
N ALA A 129 5.04 -10.83 -5.65
CA ALA A 129 5.90 -9.65 -5.76
C ALA A 129 5.33 -8.44 -5.00
N LYS A 130 4.02 -8.19 -5.10
CA LYS A 130 3.32 -7.17 -4.32
C LYS A 130 3.47 -7.42 -2.81
N SER A 131 3.20 -8.63 -2.36
CA SER A 131 3.28 -9.01 -0.94
C SER A 131 4.69 -8.78 -0.39
N ASP A 132 5.71 -9.22 -1.13
CA ASP A 132 7.11 -9.06 -0.73
C ASP A 132 7.51 -7.57 -0.66
N ALA A 133 7.10 -6.76 -1.64
CA ALA A 133 7.37 -5.33 -1.65
C ALA A 133 6.76 -4.61 -0.45
N TYR A 134 5.49 -4.90 -0.11
CA TYR A 134 4.85 -4.29 1.06
C TYR A 134 5.42 -4.79 2.39
N ALA A 135 5.91 -6.03 2.46
CA ALA A 135 6.59 -6.53 3.65
C ALA A 135 7.92 -5.77 3.91
N ILE A 136 8.70 -5.52 2.85
CA ILE A 136 9.93 -4.71 2.93
C ILE A 136 9.58 -3.28 3.33
N LEU A 137 8.60 -2.67 2.68
CA LEU A 137 8.15 -1.32 2.98
C LEU A 137 7.68 -1.16 4.43
N TYR A 138 6.95 -2.14 4.97
CA TYR A 138 6.55 -2.16 6.38
C TYR A 138 7.77 -2.09 7.31
N LEU A 139 8.79 -2.90 7.04
CA LEU A 139 10.02 -2.91 7.83
C LEU A 139 10.75 -1.56 7.76
N LYS A 140 10.83 -0.95 6.56
CA LYS A 140 11.42 0.38 6.40
C LYS A 140 10.65 1.48 7.09
N ALA A 141 9.32 1.47 6.98
CA ALA A 141 8.46 2.40 7.70
C ALA A 141 8.63 2.24 9.22
N ARG A 142 8.74 1.00 9.71
CA ARG A 142 9.00 0.74 11.13
C ARG A 142 10.36 1.26 11.57
N GLU A 143 11.43 0.96 10.82
CA GLU A 143 12.79 1.47 11.08
C GLU A 143 12.79 2.99 11.15
N LEU A 144 12.21 3.66 10.14
CA LEU A 144 12.09 5.10 10.08
C LEU A 144 11.30 5.65 11.27
N SER A 145 10.19 5.00 11.66
CA SER A 145 9.40 5.41 12.83
C SER A 145 10.15 5.32 14.15
N ILE A 146 11.11 4.40 14.28
CA ILE A 146 11.95 4.27 15.47
C ILE A 146 12.94 5.44 15.50
N VAL A 147 13.63 5.67 14.39
CA VAL A 147 14.67 6.72 14.28
C VAL A 147 14.07 8.12 14.42
N THR A 148 12.86 8.33 13.90
CA THR A 148 12.15 9.60 14.06
C THR A 148 11.36 9.65 15.38
N GLY A 149 11.18 8.57 16.12
CA GLY A 149 10.38 8.56 17.35
C GLY A 149 8.86 8.62 17.12
N ASN A 150 8.38 8.28 15.93
CA ASN A 150 6.96 8.22 15.56
C ASN A 150 6.34 6.83 15.74
N LEU A 151 6.98 5.93 16.50
CA LEU A 151 6.54 4.53 16.65
C LEU A 151 5.06 4.40 17.07
N LYS A 152 4.57 5.28 17.96
CA LYS A 152 3.16 5.25 18.40
C LYS A 152 2.20 5.56 17.24
N SER A 153 2.51 6.57 16.44
CA SER A 153 1.71 6.95 15.27
C SER A 153 1.78 5.89 14.19
N PHE A 154 2.96 5.32 13.94
CA PHE A 154 3.14 4.16 13.06
C PHE A 154 2.22 3.01 13.45
N VAL A 155 2.25 2.58 14.73
CA VAL A 155 1.38 1.49 15.22
C VAL A 155 -0.10 1.82 15.09
N SER A 156 -0.51 3.08 15.27
CA SER A 156 -1.90 3.50 15.07
C SER A 156 -2.32 3.34 13.61
N ILE A 157 -1.52 3.91 12.69
CA ILE A 157 -1.82 3.89 11.25
C ILE A 157 -1.82 2.45 10.72
N THR A 158 -0.87 1.59 11.13
CA THR A 158 -0.84 0.20 10.67
C THR A 158 -2.03 -0.60 11.20
N LYS A 159 -2.51 -0.34 12.42
CA LYS A 159 -3.73 -0.97 12.95
C LYS A 159 -4.98 -0.55 12.19
N GLU A 160 -5.08 0.74 11.87
CA GLU A 160 -6.18 1.27 11.05
C GLU A 160 -6.18 0.63 9.67
N LEU A 161 -4.99 0.50 9.05
CA LEU A 161 -4.80 -0.19 7.78
C LEU A 161 -5.25 -1.65 7.84
N GLU A 162 -4.73 -2.43 8.80
CA GLU A 162 -5.09 -3.85 8.97
C GLU A 162 -6.61 -4.04 9.19
N ALA A 163 -7.24 -3.13 9.95
CA ALA A 163 -8.68 -3.17 10.19
C ALA A 163 -9.47 -2.88 8.91
N ALA A 164 -9.04 -1.88 8.13
CA ALA A 164 -9.66 -1.53 6.87
C ALA A 164 -9.53 -2.63 5.81
N GLU A 165 -8.35 -3.28 5.72
CA GLU A 165 -8.16 -4.42 4.82
C GLU A 165 -9.07 -5.60 5.18
N LYS A 166 -9.18 -5.93 6.48
CA LYS A 166 -10.09 -6.98 6.95
C LYS A 166 -11.55 -6.67 6.66
N ASP A 167 -11.96 -5.42 6.80
CA ASP A 167 -13.34 -4.99 6.49
C ASP A 167 -13.67 -5.15 5.00
N VAL A 168 -12.75 -4.78 4.10
CA VAL A 168 -12.93 -4.97 2.66
C VAL A 168 -13.08 -6.45 2.32
N ILE A 169 -12.20 -7.31 2.85
CA ILE A 169 -12.25 -8.76 2.61
C ILE A 169 -13.57 -9.33 3.14
N ALA A 170 -13.98 -8.98 4.36
CA ALA A 170 -15.21 -9.46 4.96
C ALA A 170 -16.45 -9.06 4.15
N LYS A 171 -16.50 -7.82 3.65
CA LYS A 171 -17.58 -7.34 2.76
C LYS A 171 -17.60 -8.11 1.45
N ALA A 172 -16.44 -8.34 0.84
CA ALA A 172 -16.32 -9.09 -0.40
C ALA A 172 -16.79 -10.54 -0.27
N THR A 173 -16.37 -11.22 0.80
CA THR A 173 -16.80 -12.59 1.12
C THR A 173 -18.30 -12.64 1.34
N THR A 174 -18.85 -11.75 2.17
CA THR A 174 -20.29 -11.69 2.45
C THR A 174 -21.10 -11.45 1.17
N ALA A 175 -20.65 -10.55 0.29
CA ALA A 175 -21.30 -10.27 -0.97
C ALA A 175 -21.28 -11.50 -1.90
N SER A 176 -20.14 -12.17 -2.01
CA SER A 176 -19.96 -13.36 -2.84
C SER A 176 -20.82 -14.53 -2.35
N ASP A 177 -20.82 -14.79 -1.04
CA ASP A 177 -21.66 -15.82 -0.42
C ASP A 177 -23.15 -15.55 -0.62
N SER A 178 -23.57 -14.28 -0.46
CA SER A 178 -24.96 -13.87 -0.70
C SER A 178 -25.37 -14.03 -2.16
N PHE A 179 -24.46 -13.74 -3.09
CA PHE A 179 -24.67 -13.95 -4.53
C PHE A 179 -24.81 -15.43 -4.85
N LEU A 180 -23.89 -16.27 -4.38
CA LEU A 180 -23.91 -17.72 -4.57
C LEU A 180 -25.20 -18.35 -4.04
N ALA A 181 -25.60 -17.97 -2.81
CA ALA A 181 -26.84 -18.44 -2.20
C ALA A 181 -28.08 -18.04 -3.02
N LYS A 182 -28.15 -16.79 -3.50
CA LYS A 182 -29.25 -16.30 -4.36
C LYS A 182 -29.33 -17.08 -5.67
N GLU A 183 -28.19 -17.40 -6.26
CA GLU A 183 -28.11 -18.08 -7.54
C GLU A 183 -28.28 -19.61 -7.45
N GLY A 184 -28.33 -20.15 -6.22
CA GLY A 184 -28.42 -21.58 -5.96
C GLY A 184 -27.13 -22.33 -6.32
N ILE A 185 -25.99 -21.63 -6.31
CA ILE A 185 -24.67 -22.17 -6.62
C ILE A 185 -23.97 -22.48 -5.30
N SER A 186 -23.42 -23.69 -5.17
CA SER A 186 -22.62 -24.02 -3.99
C SER A 186 -21.31 -23.25 -3.99
N SER A 187 -20.94 -22.69 -2.84
CA SER A 187 -19.59 -22.15 -2.59
C SER A 187 -18.56 -23.26 -2.37
N ASP A 188 -18.99 -24.50 -2.08
CA ASP A 188 -18.13 -25.66 -1.98
C ASP A 188 -17.77 -26.20 -3.39
N PRO A 189 -16.48 -26.18 -3.79
CA PRO A 189 -16.02 -26.67 -5.09
C PRO A 189 -16.42 -28.13 -5.38
N LEU A 190 -16.50 -28.98 -4.35
CA LEU A 190 -16.88 -30.38 -4.52
C LEU A 190 -18.37 -30.53 -4.84
N GLU A 191 -19.22 -29.77 -4.16
CA GLU A 191 -20.66 -29.73 -4.45
C GLU A 191 -20.93 -29.07 -5.80
N LEU A 192 -20.17 -28.04 -6.18
CA LEU A 192 -20.23 -27.44 -7.52
C LEU A 192 -19.89 -28.46 -8.62
N LEU A 193 -18.83 -29.27 -8.42
CA LEU A 193 -18.45 -30.34 -9.33
C LEU A 193 -19.52 -31.42 -9.43
N LYS A 194 -20.15 -31.81 -8.32
CA LYS A 194 -21.28 -32.76 -8.32
C LYS A 194 -22.49 -32.20 -9.08
N GLN A 195 -22.81 -30.91 -8.88
CA GLN A 195 -23.87 -30.23 -9.63
C GLN A 195 -23.56 -30.22 -11.13
N TYR A 196 -22.31 -29.93 -11.51
CA TYR A 196 -21.85 -29.96 -12.90
C TYR A 196 -21.93 -31.36 -13.52
N GLN A 197 -21.41 -32.38 -12.85
CA GLN A 197 -21.47 -33.78 -13.32
C GLN A 197 -22.90 -34.28 -13.47
N SER A 198 -23.77 -33.99 -12.50
CA SER A 198 -25.19 -34.35 -12.53
C SER A 198 -25.90 -33.78 -13.77
N LYS A 199 -25.60 -32.52 -14.13
CA LYS A 199 -26.19 -31.86 -15.30
C LYS A 199 -25.57 -32.32 -16.63
N MET A 200 -24.27 -32.61 -16.67
CA MET A 200 -23.58 -33.08 -17.87
C MET A 200 -23.89 -34.55 -18.24
N ASN A 201 -24.32 -35.38 -17.28
CA ASN A 201 -24.78 -36.74 -17.57
C ASN A 201 -26.00 -36.79 -18.52
N ASN A 202 -26.70 -35.65 -18.69
CA ASN A 202 -27.80 -35.49 -19.64
C ASN A 202 -27.35 -35.08 -21.06
N PHE A 203 -26.04 -35.05 -21.35
CA PHE A 203 -25.52 -34.85 -22.71
C PHE A 203 -25.25 -36.15 -23.47
N ASP A 204 -25.43 -37.31 -22.82
CA ASP A 204 -25.31 -38.59 -23.49
C ASP A 204 -26.38 -38.71 -24.59
N GLY A 205 -26.05 -39.29 -25.75
CA GLY A 205 -26.87 -39.20 -26.99
C GLY A 205 -28.31 -39.75 -26.91
N ARG A 206 -28.74 -40.19 -25.72
CA ARG A 206 -30.07 -40.71 -25.36
C ARG A 206 -30.96 -39.70 -24.62
N ALA A 207 -30.43 -38.53 -24.24
CA ALA A 207 -31.19 -37.50 -23.53
C ALA A 207 -32.23 -36.82 -24.43
N SER A 208 -33.38 -36.47 -23.84
CA SER A 208 -34.46 -35.78 -24.55
C SER A 208 -34.03 -34.36 -24.97
N GLN A 209 -34.73 -33.75 -25.94
CA GLN A 209 -34.47 -32.35 -26.32
C GLN A 209 -34.65 -31.40 -25.13
N GLU A 210 -35.64 -31.67 -24.28
CA GLU A 210 -35.89 -30.88 -23.06
C GLU A 210 -34.72 -30.96 -22.07
N ASP A 211 -34.12 -32.15 -21.89
CA ASP A 211 -32.94 -32.32 -21.02
C ASP A 211 -31.72 -31.56 -21.57
N ARG A 212 -31.55 -31.54 -22.89
CA ARG A 212 -30.48 -30.79 -23.57
C ARG A 212 -30.67 -29.29 -23.40
N ASP A 213 -31.88 -28.78 -23.64
CA ASP A 213 -32.22 -27.36 -23.49
C ASP A 213 -32.03 -26.91 -22.04
N GLN A 214 -32.43 -27.73 -21.06
CA GLN A 214 -32.20 -27.45 -19.64
C GLN A 214 -30.70 -27.41 -19.29
N THR A 215 -29.89 -28.28 -19.89
CA THR A 215 -28.44 -28.31 -19.62
C THR A 215 -27.72 -27.12 -20.26
N ILE A 216 -28.12 -26.73 -21.48
CA ILE A 216 -27.65 -25.50 -22.13
C ILE A 216 -27.99 -24.28 -21.29
N ALA A 217 -29.25 -24.15 -20.86
CA ALA A 217 -29.70 -23.04 -20.02
C ALA A 217 -28.95 -22.97 -18.69
N TRP A 218 -28.68 -24.12 -18.07
CA TRP A 218 -27.90 -24.22 -16.83
C TRP A 218 -26.44 -23.82 -17.04
N SER A 219 -25.80 -24.30 -18.12
CA SER A 219 -24.42 -23.92 -18.48
C SER A 219 -24.29 -22.42 -18.75
N ALA A 220 -25.20 -21.84 -19.52
CA ALA A 220 -25.23 -20.40 -19.78
C ALA A 220 -25.41 -19.59 -18.47
N LYS A 221 -26.25 -20.08 -17.55
CA LYS A 221 -26.42 -19.49 -16.21
C LYS A 221 -25.10 -19.56 -15.41
N LEU A 222 -24.44 -20.72 -15.39
CA LEU A 222 -23.17 -20.91 -14.69
C LEU A 222 -22.10 -19.96 -15.23
N GLY A 223 -21.96 -19.85 -16.55
CA GLY A 223 -21.00 -18.94 -17.18
C GLY A 223 -21.22 -17.47 -16.79
N ARG A 224 -22.46 -16.99 -16.83
CA ARG A 224 -22.80 -15.62 -16.39
C ARG A 224 -22.50 -15.41 -14.91
N ASN A 225 -22.84 -16.37 -14.06
CA ASN A 225 -22.63 -16.26 -12.62
C ASN A 225 -21.14 -16.33 -12.26
N SER A 226 -20.35 -17.14 -12.95
CA SER A 226 -18.89 -17.15 -12.84
C SER A 226 -18.29 -15.80 -13.24
N ALA A 227 -18.71 -15.21 -14.35
CA ALA A 227 -18.24 -13.88 -14.76
C ALA A 227 -18.52 -12.82 -13.69
N GLN A 228 -19.72 -12.84 -13.10
CA GLN A 228 -20.10 -11.90 -12.05
C GLN A 228 -19.29 -12.11 -10.75
N LEU A 229 -19.02 -13.35 -10.36
CA LEU A 229 -18.15 -13.64 -9.21
C LEU A 229 -16.72 -13.14 -9.43
N PHE A 230 -16.17 -13.35 -10.63
CA PHE A 230 -14.87 -12.82 -11.00
C PHE A 230 -14.82 -11.29 -10.92
N GLU A 231 -15.87 -10.60 -11.40
CA GLU A 231 -15.97 -9.14 -11.30
C GLU A 231 -16.06 -8.67 -9.84
N MET A 232 -16.82 -9.37 -8.99
CA MET A 232 -16.88 -9.09 -7.55
C MET A 232 -15.52 -9.26 -6.87
N GLN A 233 -14.80 -10.33 -7.19
CA GLN A 233 -13.45 -10.58 -6.68
C GLN A 233 -12.46 -9.52 -7.17
N PHE A 234 -12.52 -9.13 -8.44
CA PHE A 234 -11.70 -8.05 -9.01
C PHE A 234 -11.94 -6.73 -8.26
N ASN A 235 -13.20 -6.34 -8.09
CA ASN A 235 -13.55 -5.10 -7.39
C ASN A 235 -13.11 -5.12 -5.92
N ALA A 236 -13.18 -6.28 -5.26
CA ALA A 236 -12.70 -6.46 -3.90
C ALA A 236 -11.17 -6.32 -3.80
N GLU A 237 -10.42 -6.98 -4.68
CA GLU A 237 -8.96 -6.86 -4.74
C GLU A 237 -8.54 -5.41 -5.05
N ALA A 238 -9.21 -4.73 -5.99
CA ALA A 238 -8.97 -3.32 -6.29
C ALA A 238 -9.26 -2.39 -5.10
N ALA A 239 -10.36 -2.64 -4.36
CA ALA A 239 -10.68 -1.90 -3.15
C ALA A 239 -9.63 -2.13 -2.05
N GLN A 240 -9.16 -3.37 -1.87
CA GLN A 240 -8.10 -3.69 -0.93
C GLN A 240 -6.80 -2.99 -1.31
N MET A 241 -6.41 -3.03 -2.60
CA MET A 241 -5.23 -2.31 -3.11
C MET A 241 -5.27 -0.83 -2.77
N LYS A 242 -6.42 -0.19 -2.97
CA LYS A 242 -6.59 1.23 -2.64
C LYS A 242 -6.37 1.49 -1.15
N VAL A 243 -6.98 0.67 -0.28
CA VAL A 243 -6.78 0.77 1.17
C VAL A 243 -5.31 0.63 1.55
N THR A 244 -4.59 -0.33 0.96
CA THR A 244 -3.16 -0.51 1.19
C THR A 244 -2.37 0.74 0.78
N VAL A 245 -2.58 1.25 -0.43
CA VAL A 245 -1.90 2.46 -0.93
C VAL A 245 -2.18 3.67 -0.03
N ASP A 246 -3.46 3.93 0.29
CA ASP A 246 -3.87 5.05 1.14
C ASP A 246 -3.23 4.94 2.54
N GLY A 247 -3.12 3.73 3.09
CA GLY A 247 -2.49 3.49 4.39
C GLY A 247 -0.99 3.81 4.41
N TYR A 248 -0.25 3.39 3.38
CA TYR A 248 1.18 3.70 3.29
C TYR A 248 1.44 5.16 2.90
N GLN A 249 0.54 5.78 2.14
CA GLN A 249 0.62 7.21 1.85
C GLN A 249 0.44 8.06 3.13
N LYS A 250 -0.46 7.67 4.04
CA LYS A 250 -0.55 8.29 5.37
C LYS A 250 0.75 8.16 6.17
N LEU A 251 1.44 7.02 6.08
CA LEU A 251 2.75 6.85 6.72
C LEU A 251 3.79 7.80 6.11
N GLN A 252 3.83 7.91 4.78
CA GLN A 252 4.70 8.86 4.08
C GLN A 252 4.43 10.30 4.55
N GLU A 253 3.17 10.76 4.50
CA GLU A 253 2.78 12.10 4.91
C GLU A 253 3.16 12.40 6.37
N MET A 254 2.98 11.43 7.26
CA MET A 254 3.39 11.54 8.66
C MET A 254 4.91 11.73 8.78
N PHE A 255 5.71 10.95 8.04
CA PHE A 255 7.17 11.10 8.05
C PHE A 255 7.62 12.43 7.46
N GLU A 256 7.03 12.85 6.34
CA GLU A 256 7.30 14.14 5.71
C GLU A 256 7.01 15.32 6.64
N GLN A 257 5.86 15.31 7.32
CA GLN A 257 5.48 16.37 8.25
C GLN A 257 6.41 16.46 9.45
N ASP A 258 6.82 15.31 10.02
CA ASP A 258 7.75 15.30 11.15
C ASP A 258 9.16 15.72 10.73
N LEU A 259 9.63 15.27 9.56
CA LEU A 259 10.92 15.66 9.01
C LEU A 259 10.93 17.16 8.66
N ASP A 260 9.96 17.69 7.91
CA ASP A 260 9.84 19.12 7.61
C ASP A 260 9.68 19.97 8.88
N GLY A 261 8.87 19.49 9.84
CA GLY A 261 8.69 20.14 11.14
C GLY A 261 9.97 20.22 11.97
N ARG A 262 10.80 19.17 11.94
CA ARG A 262 12.15 19.17 12.53
C ARG A 262 13.08 20.07 11.75
N PHE A 263 13.02 20.04 10.42
CA PHE A 263 13.94 20.77 9.55
C PHE A 263 13.72 22.29 9.59
N ARG A 264 12.46 22.76 9.54
CA ARG A 264 12.11 24.19 9.55
C ARG A 264 12.31 24.87 10.89
N LYS A 265 12.03 24.19 12.00
CA LYS A 265 11.98 24.87 13.30
C LYS A 265 13.38 25.11 13.87
N GLY A 266 14.32 24.17 13.71
CA GLY A 266 15.61 24.25 14.40
C GLY A 266 15.47 24.42 15.92
N LEU A 267 16.55 24.24 16.66
CA LEU A 267 16.49 24.36 18.12
C LEU A 267 16.13 25.78 18.61
N ILE A 268 16.37 26.84 17.82
CA ILE A 268 16.05 28.23 18.23
C ILE A 268 14.54 28.43 18.37
N SER A 269 13.71 27.89 17.47
CA SER A 269 12.25 27.99 17.63
C SER A 269 11.72 27.07 18.74
N ARG A 270 12.36 25.91 19.00
CA ARG A 270 11.95 25.01 20.09
C ARG A 270 12.36 25.52 21.47
N ALA A 271 13.54 26.13 21.59
CA ALA A 271 13.98 26.79 22.81
C ALA A 271 13.09 27.99 23.12
N TRP A 272 12.69 28.75 22.10
CA TRP A 272 11.73 29.85 22.25
C TRP A 272 10.32 29.39 22.62
N SER A 273 9.83 28.27 22.08
CA SER A 273 8.49 27.74 22.42
C SER A 273 8.38 27.06 23.78
N HIS A 274 9.49 26.86 24.48
CA HIS A 274 9.52 26.36 25.86
C HIS A 274 9.85 27.46 26.88
N LEU A 275 10.27 28.64 26.43
CA LEU A 275 10.58 29.80 27.27
C LEU A 275 9.48 30.88 27.26
N PHE A 276 8.44 30.71 26.43
CA PHE A 276 7.22 31.51 26.35
C PHE A 276 6.02 30.59 26.12
#